data_AF-A0A1H0BW68-F1
#
_entry.id   AF-A0A1H0BW68-F1
#
_cell.length_a   1.000
_cell.length_b   1.000
_cell.length_c   1.000
_cell.angle_alpha   90.00
_cell.angle_beta   90.00
_cell.angle_gamma   90.00
#
_symmetry.space_group_name_H-M   'P 1'
#
loop_
_entity.id
_entity.type
_entity.pdbx_description
1 polymer ?
#
loop_
_entity_poly.entity_id
_entity_poly.type
_entity_poly.pdbx_seq_one_letter_code
_entity_poly.pdbx_strand_id
1 'polypeptide(L)'
;MGCFIPIGVRLREQREGLGMNQTDFASAAGVSRKTLFGYETGERSPDAAALAAWGKLGLDILYVVTGEPIASPLAAGVAAVSGRQPHIDVARLERICGMLEEVALKARKRWPAQKLATISAEVYNALIEDRDFDESRVDRILKLVVNR
;
A
#
# COMPACT_ATOMS: atom_id res chain seq x y z
N MET A 1 -2.90 -34.90 -6.35
CA MET A 1 -3.36 -34.13 -7.50
C MET A 1 -4.19 -32.99 -6.95
N GLY A 2 -3.65 -31.77 -6.88
CA GLY A 2 -4.35 -30.64 -6.26
C GLY A 2 -5.63 -30.33 -7.03
N CYS A 3 -6.75 -30.13 -6.32
CA CYS A 3 -8.02 -29.75 -6.92
C CYS A 3 -7.88 -28.33 -7.50
N PHE A 4 -7.77 -28.21 -8.82
CA PHE A 4 -7.75 -26.91 -9.48
C PHE A 4 -9.17 -26.34 -9.48
N ILE A 5 -9.43 -25.36 -8.62
CA ILE A 5 -10.71 -24.65 -8.59
C ILE A 5 -10.75 -23.65 -9.76
N PRO A 6 -11.73 -23.71 -10.67
CA PRO A 6 -11.85 -22.74 -11.76
C PRO A 6 -12.07 -21.32 -11.26
N ILE A 7 -11.52 -20.34 -11.99
CA ILE A 7 -11.66 -18.91 -11.70
C ILE A 7 -13.13 -18.46 -11.51
N GLY A 8 -14.06 -19.02 -12.29
CA GLY A 8 -15.49 -18.72 -12.17
C GLY A 8 -16.08 -19.11 -10.82
N VAL A 9 -15.65 -20.25 -10.26
CA VAL A 9 -16.08 -20.70 -8.93
C VAL A 9 -15.53 -19.76 -7.86
N ARG A 10 -14.25 -19.37 -7.95
CA ARG A 10 -13.64 -18.41 -7.01
C ARG A 10 -14.29 -17.02 -7.07
N LEU A 11 -14.65 -16.56 -8.26
CA LEU A 11 -15.37 -15.30 -8.46
C LEU A 11 -16.75 -15.36 -7.78
N ARG A 12 -17.47 -16.47 -7.97
CA ARG A 12 -18.77 -16.70 -7.34
C ARG A 12 -18.66 -16.71 -5.81
N GLU A 13 -17.70 -17.45 -5.26
CA GLU A 13 -17.42 -17.50 -3.82
C GLU A 13 -17.19 -16.09 -3.24
N GLN A 14 -16.36 -15.28 -3.90
CA GLN A 14 -16.09 -13.92 -3.46
C GLN A 14 -17.32 -13.01 -3.55
N ARG A 15 -18.11 -13.11 -4.63
CA ARG A 15 -19.37 -12.36 -4.75
C ARG A 15 -20.33 -12.72 -3.61
N GLU A 16 -20.49 -14.02 -3.34
CA GLU A 16 -21.35 -14.51 -2.26
C GLU A 16 -20.82 -14.04 -0.89
N GLY A 17 -19.49 -14.02 -0.70
CA GLY A 17 -18.83 -13.45 0.49
C GLY A 17 -19.08 -11.96 0.69
N LEU A 18 -19.26 -11.19 -0.39
CA LEU A 18 -19.67 -9.78 -0.36
C LEU A 18 -21.18 -9.58 -0.13
N GLY A 19 -21.96 -10.66 -0.06
CA GLY A 19 -23.41 -10.60 0.12
C GLY A 19 -24.17 -10.03 -1.09
N MET A 20 -23.54 -9.99 -2.27
CA MET A 20 -24.13 -9.38 -3.46
C MET A 20 -24.84 -10.41 -4.35
N ASN A 21 -26.00 -10.03 -4.89
CA ASN A 21 -26.65 -10.81 -5.93
C ASN A 21 -25.97 -10.60 -7.29
N GLN A 22 -26.22 -11.50 -8.25
CA GLN A 22 -25.60 -11.44 -9.59
C GLN A 22 -25.92 -10.15 -10.36
N THR A 23 -27.10 -9.56 -10.16
CA THR A 23 -27.52 -8.37 -10.90
C THR A 23 -26.73 -7.15 -10.44
N ASP A 24 -26.64 -6.93 -9.13
CA ASP A 24 -25.94 -5.79 -8.54
C ASP A 24 -24.43 -5.90 -8.75
N PHE A 25 -23.88 -7.10 -8.61
CA PHE A 25 -22.47 -7.36 -8.86
C PHE A 25 -22.10 -7.14 -10.33
N ALA A 26 -22.93 -7.58 -11.28
CA ALA A 26 -22.71 -7.32 -12.70
C ALA A 26 -22.78 -5.82 -13.04
N SER A 27 -23.78 -5.12 -12.49
CA SER A 27 -23.95 -3.67 -12.65
C SER A 27 -22.73 -2.89 -12.18
N ALA A 28 -22.13 -3.27 -11.05
CA ALA A 28 -20.95 -2.60 -10.51
C ALA A 28 -19.70 -2.68 -11.42
N ALA A 29 -19.60 -3.73 -12.24
CA ALA A 29 -18.54 -3.87 -13.24
C ALA A 29 -18.94 -3.37 -14.63
N GLY A 30 -20.14 -2.80 -14.79
CA GLY A 30 -20.65 -2.38 -16.10
C GLY A 30 -20.89 -3.54 -17.07
N VAL A 31 -21.07 -4.76 -16.56
CA VAL A 31 -21.32 -5.96 -17.38
C VAL A 31 -22.77 -6.41 -17.23
N SER A 32 -23.27 -7.17 -18.21
CA SER A 32 -24.61 -7.76 -18.11
C SER A 32 -24.64 -8.92 -17.11
N ARG A 33 -25.81 -9.20 -16.52
CA ARG A 33 -26.00 -10.40 -15.69
C ARG A 33 -25.63 -11.69 -16.43
N LYS A 34 -25.91 -11.77 -17.74
CA LYS A 34 -25.53 -12.90 -18.59
C LYS A 34 -24.02 -13.03 -18.72
N THR A 35 -23.31 -11.91 -18.82
CA THR A 35 -21.84 -11.87 -18.85
C THR A 35 -21.27 -12.41 -17.55
N LEU A 36 -21.77 -11.95 -16.40
CA LEU A 36 -21.36 -12.48 -15.10
C LEU A 36 -21.65 -13.98 -14.97
N PHE A 37 -22.83 -14.44 -15.42
CA PHE A 37 -23.16 -15.86 -15.42
C PHE A 37 -22.14 -16.69 -16.22
N GLY A 38 -21.76 -16.21 -17.42
CA GLY A 38 -20.73 -16.86 -18.22
C GLY A 38 -19.35 -16.88 -17.55
N TYR A 39 -19.04 -15.89 -16.71
CA TYR A 39 -17.84 -15.92 -15.88
C TYR A 39 -17.91 -16.98 -14.78
N GLU A 40 -19.01 -17.01 -14.03
CA GLU A 40 -19.19 -17.92 -12.90
C GLU A 40 -19.29 -19.40 -13.33
N THR A 41 -19.79 -19.69 -14.53
CA THR A 41 -19.85 -21.06 -15.09
C THR A 41 -18.57 -21.46 -15.81
N GLY A 42 -17.62 -20.54 -16.01
CA GLY A 42 -16.39 -20.80 -16.74
C GLY A 42 -16.54 -20.83 -18.26
N GLU A 43 -17.67 -20.36 -18.80
CA GLU A 43 -17.84 -20.16 -20.26
C GLU A 43 -16.85 -19.10 -20.78
N ARG A 44 -16.55 -18.08 -19.97
CA ARG A 44 -15.61 -17.00 -20.28
C ARG A 44 -14.82 -16.59 -19.04
N SER A 45 -13.68 -15.95 -19.24
CA SER A 45 -12.91 -15.35 -18.15
C SER A 45 -13.25 -13.87 -17.97
N PRO A 46 -13.29 -13.36 -16.73
CA PRO A 46 -13.40 -11.93 -16.47
C PRO A 46 -12.24 -11.16 -17.12
N ASP A 47 -12.55 -10.01 -17.70
CA ASP A 47 -11.52 -9.09 -18.17
C ASP A 47 -10.94 -8.24 -17.01
N ALA A 48 -9.81 -7.59 -17.27
CA ALA A 48 -9.13 -6.77 -16.28
C ALA A 48 -9.96 -5.55 -15.82
N ALA A 49 -10.86 -5.02 -16.67
CA ALA A 49 -11.68 -3.87 -16.33
C ALA A 49 -12.77 -4.26 -15.32
N ALA A 50 -13.42 -5.41 -15.53
CA ALA A 50 -14.39 -5.99 -14.60
C ALA A 50 -13.73 -6.32 -13.25
N LEU A 51 -12.55 -6.95 -13.27
CA LEU A 51 -11.78 -7.22 -12.04
C LEU A 51 -11.41 -5.93 -11.29
N ALA A 52 -10.96 -4.89 -12.00
CA ALA A 52 -10.63 -3.60 -11.40
C ALA A 52 -11.86 -2.91 -10.79
N ALA A 53 -13.03 -3.02 -11.42
CA ALA A 53 -14.27 -2.48 -10.89
C ALA A 53 -14.69 -3.21 -9.59
N TRP A 54 -14.64 -4.54 -9.57
CA TRP A 54 -14.95 -5.32 -8.37
C TRP A 54 -13.92 -5.18 -7.25
N GLY A 55 -12.65 -4.94 -7.58
CA GLY A 55 -11.63 -4.63 -6.57
C GLY A 55 -11.99 -3.42 -5.71
N LYS A 56 -12.68 -2.42 -6.27
CA LYS A 56 -13.19 -1.25 -5.53
C LYS A 56 -14.30 -1.61 -4.54
N LEU A 57 -14.96 -2.76 -4.73
CA LEU A 57 -15.98 -3.29 -3.81
C LEU A 57 -15.40 -4.23 -2.75
N GLY A 58 -14.07 -4.40 -2.70
CA GLY A 58 -13.41 -5.31 -1.77
C GLY A 58 -13.31 -6.74 -2.26
N LEU A 59 -13.48 -6.99 -3.57
CA LEU A 59 -13.18 -8.30 -4.16
C LEU A 59 -11.69 -8.62 -4.02
N ASP A 60 -11.35 -9.81 -3.52
CA ASP A 60 -9.99 -10.31 -3.56
C ASP A 60 -9.61 -10.74 -4.99
N ILE A 61 -9.06 -9.79 -5.76
CA ILE A 61 -8.64 -10.03 -7.15
C ILE A 61 -7.53 -11.10 -7.20
N LEU A 62 -6.62 -11.12 -6.23
CA LEU A 62 -5.51 -12.07 -6.21
C LEU A 62 -6.08 -13.49 -6.09
N TYR A 63 -6.95 -13.74 -5.12
CA TYR A 63 -7.62 -15.03 -4.95
C TYR A 63 -8.36 -15.46 -6.22
N VAL A 64 -9.12 -14.56 -6.84
CA VAL A 64 -9.87 -14.88 -8.06
C VAL A 64 -8.92 -15.35 -9.17
N VAL A 65 -7.82 -14.63 -9.40
CA VAL A 65 -6.89 -14.91 -10.49
C VAL A 65 -5.98 -16.11 -10.19
N THR A 66 -5.33 -16.14 -9.02
CA THR A 66 -4.28 -17.12 -8.69
C THR A 66 -4.83 -18.34 -7.92
N GLY A 67 -5.96 -18.18 -7.22
CA GLY A 67 -6.44 -19.17 -6.27
C GLY A 67 -5.76 -19.09 -4.90
N GLU A 68 -4.83 -18.16 -4.73
CA GLU A 68 -4.17 -17.91 -3.45
C GLU A 68 -4.87 -16.73 -2.77
N PRO A 69 -5.53 -16.95 -1.62
CA PRO A 69 -6.17 -15.86 -0.91
C PRO A 69 -5.12 -14.84 -0.49
N ILE A 70 -5.45 -13.55 -0.52
CA ILE A 70 -4.68 -12.57 0.22
C ILE A 70 -4.72 -13.05 1.67
N ALA A 71 -3.55 -13.37 2.23
CA ALA A 71 -3.44 -13.66 3.64
C ALA A 71 -3.98 -12.43 4.38
N SER A 72 -5.24 -12.50 4.81
CA SER A 72 -5.84 -11.44 5.59
C SER A 72 -4.93 -11.24 6.80
N PRO A 73 -4.45 -10.02 7.08
CA PRO A 73 -3.57 -9.76 8.23
C PRO A 73 -4.20 -10.12 9.58
N LEU A 74 -5.51 -10.41 9.60
CA LEU A 74 -6.23 -10.87 10.78
C LEU A 74 -6.18 -12.40 10.97
N ALA A 75 -5.95 -13.19 9.93
CA ALA A 75 -5.91 -14.66 10.01
C ALA A 75 -4.47 -15.21 10.09
N ALA A 76 -3.53 -14.53 9.45
CA ALA A 76 -2.10 -14.74 9.67
C ALA A 76 -1.60 -13.54 10.46
N GLY A 77 -1.32 -13.74 11.75
CA GLY A 77 -0.70 -12.71 12.58
C GLY A 77 0.45 -12.06 11.82
N VAL A 78 0.29 -10.77 11.52
CA VAL A 78 1.35 -9.85 11.08
C VAL A 78 2.27 -10.36 9.96
N ALA A 79 1.78 -10.55 8.73
CA ALA A 79 2.69 -10.51 7.58
C ALA A 79 2.02 -10.16 6.24
N ALA A 80 2.52 -9.06 5.66
CA ALA A 80 2.56 -8.75 4.23
C ALA A 80 1.28 -8.24 3.54
N VAL A 81 0.82 -7.06 3.95
CA VAL A 81 0.37 -6.05 2.96
C VAL A 81 1.63 -5.36 2.43
N SER A 82 1.98 -5.66 1.17
CA SER A 82 2.95 -4.88 0.40
C SER A 82 2.28 -3.58 -0.04
N GLY A 83 2.11 -2.68 0.92
CA GLY A 83 1.62 -1.32 0.77
C GLY A 83 2.29 -0.50 1.86
N ARG A 84 3.32 0.27 1.48
CA ARG A 84 4.03 1.28 2.28
C ARG A 84 4.06 0.94 3.77
N GLN A 85 5.06 0.15 4.20
CA GLN A 85 5.30 -0.10 5.62
C GLN A 85 5.20 1.25 6.38
N PRO A 86 4.28 1.42 7.34
CA PRO A 86 4.23 2.60 8.20
C PRO A 86 5.35 2.55 9.26
N HIS A 87 6.45 1.88 8.94
CA HIS A 87 7.62 1.79 9.80
C HIS A 87 8.53 2.94 9.43
N ILE A 88 8.83 3.77 10.42
CA ILE A 88 9.89 4.76 10.31
C ILE A 88 11.18 3.99 10.00
N ASP A 89 11.84 4.34 8.89
CA ASP A 89 13.19 3.89 8.59
C ASP A 89 14.13 4.54 9.61
N VAL A 90 14.39 3.81 10.70
CA VAL A 90 15.16 4.27 11.84
C VAL A 90 16.58 4.65 11.42
N ALA A 91 17.18 3.90 10.49
CA ALA A 91 18.53 4.19 9.99
C ALA A 91 18.57 5.49 9.17
N ARG A 92 17.51 5.81 8.44
CA ARG A 92 17.38 7.10 7.76
C ARG A 92 17.15 8.24 8.76
N LEU A 93 16.30 8.04 9.76
CA LEU A 93 16.06 9.05 10.80
C LEU A 93 17.32 9.34 11.62
N GLU A 94 18.08 8.31 11.99
CA GLU A 94 19.35 8.42 12.70
C GLU A 94 20.38 9.25 11.91
N ARG A 95 20.50 9.00 10.60
CA ARG A 95 21.35 9.81 9.71
C ARG A 95 20.92 11.27 9.67
N ILE A 96 19.62 11.55 9.55
CA ILE A 96 19.10 12.93 9.59
C ILE A 96 19.44 13.61 10.92
N CYS A 97 19.25 12.92 12.05
CA CYS A 97 19.61 13.44 13.37
C CYS A 97 21.11 13.79 13.45
N GLY A 98 22.00 12.90 13.01
CA GLY A 98 23.44 13.16 13.01
C GLY A 98 23.82 14.38 12.17
N MET A 99 23.25 14.51 10.96
CA MET A 99 23.49 15.67 10.11
C MET A 99 22.98 16.98 10.73
N LEU A 100 21.82 16.96 11.40
CA LEU A 100 21.28 18.12 12.11
C LEU A 100 22.16 18.54 13.28
N GLU A 101 22.67 17.57 14.05
CA GLU A 101 23.58 17.84 15.17
C GLU A 101 24.90 18.47 14.68
N GLU A 102 25.49 17.94 13.61
CA GLU A 102 26.69 18.52 13.02
C GLU A 102 26.47 19.96 12.54
N VAL A 103 25.33 20.24 11.89
CA VAL A 103 25.00 21.60 11.43
C VAL A 103 24.77 22.54 12.62
N ALA A 104 24.09 22.08 13.67
CA ALA A 104 23.87 22.86 14.89
C ALA A 104 25.20 23.18 15.59
N LEU A 105 26.11 22.20 15.69
CA LEU A 105 27.46 22.38 16.24
C LEU A 105 28.29 23.38 15.45
N LYS A 106 28.30 23.28 14.10
CA LYS A 106 28.97 24.25 13.22
C LYS A 106 28.41 25.66 13.39
N ALA A 107 27.11 25.80 13.62
CA ALA A 107 26.45 27.07 13.91
C ALA A 107 26.66 27.56 15.37
N ARG A 108 27.42 26.83 16.20
CA ARG A 108 27.57 27.05 17.66
C ARG A 108 26.23 27.15 18.40
N LYS A 109 25.18 26.49 17.90
CA LYS A 109 23.85 26.43 18.52
C LYS A 109 23.66 25.04 19.15
N ARG A 110 23.14 25.00 20.39
CA ARG A 110 22.71 23.76 21.03
C ARG A 110 21.19 23.71 21.04
N TRP A 111 20.61 22.70 20.40
CA TRP A 111 19.16 22.56 20.35
C TRP A 111 18.65 21.67 21.48
N PRO A 112 17.48 21.98 22.06
CA PRO A 112 16.80 21.05 22.95
C PRO A 112 16.48 19.74 22.20
N ALA A 113 16.59 18.60 22.88
CA ALA A 113 16.36 17.28 22.29
C ALA A 113 14.99 17.16 21.60
N GLN A 114 13.96 17.78 22.19
CA GLN A 114 12.62 17.83 21.62
C GLN A 114 12.58 18.58 20.28
N LYS A 115 13.27 19.73 20.18
CA LYS A 115 13.33 20.50 18.93
C LYS A 115 14.08 19.74 17.85
N LEU A 116 15.19 19.08 18.20
CA LEU A 116 15.95 18.25 17.28
C LEU A 116 15.08 17.12 16.70
N ALA A 117 14.36 16.38 17.56
CA ALA A 117 13.47 15.31 17.14
C ALA A 117 12.34 15.78 16.20
N THR A 118 11.72 16.94 16.50
CA THR A 118 10.68 17.52 15.63
C THR A 118 11.25 17.85 14.26
N ILE A 119 12.39 18.53 14.19
CA ILE A 119 13.01 18.90 12.91
C ILE A 119 13.46 17.66 12.13
N SER A 120 14.03 16.65 12.80
CA SER A 120 14.41 15.39 12.15
C SER A 120 13.21 14.68 11.51
N ALA A 121 12.06 14.67 12.19
CA ALA A 121 10.84 14.08 11.67
C ALA A 121 10.27 14.87 10.47
N GLU A 122 10.33 16.20 10.49
CA GLU A 122 9.92 17.05 9.36
C GLU A 122 10.78 16.76 8.12
N VAL A 123 12.09 16.69 8.28
CA VAL A 123 13.04 16.37 7.20
C VAL A 123 12.80 14.95 6.68
N TYR A 124 12.58 13.99 7.57
CA TYR A 124 12.26 12.60 7.19
C TYR A 124 10.99 12.53 6.34
N ASN A 125 9.92 13.23 6.74
CA ASN A 125 8.67 13.27 6.01
C ASN A 125 8.83 13.94 4.63
N ALA A 126 9.64 15.00 4.54
CA ALA A 126 9.92 15.69 3.28
C ALA A 126 10.71 14.82 2.27
N LEU A 127 11.42 13.80 2.76
CA LEU A 127 12.25 12.89 1.97
C LEU A 127 11.64 11.49 1.81
N ILE A 128 10.36 11.31 2.16
CA ILE A 128 9.69 10.00 2.15
C ILE A 128 9.47 9.44 0.73
N GLU A 129 9.46 10.32 -0.28
CA GLU A 129 9.26 9.95 -1.69
C GLU A 129 10.57 9.71 -2.45
N ASP A 130 11.69 10.19 -1.90
CA ASP A 130 13.00 10.03 -2.50
C ASP A 130 13.62 8.68 -2.06
N ARG A 131 13.88 7.83 -3.06
CA ARG A 131 14.63 6.57 -2.87
C ARG A 131 16.12 6.82 -2.65
N ASP A 132 16.65 7.86 -3.29
CA ASP A 132 18.04 8.30 -3.13
C ASP A 132 18.12 9.45 -2.13
N PHE A 133 18.76 9.16 -1.00
CA PHE A 133 19.02 10.12 0.06
C PHE A 133 20.18 11.04 -0.37
N ASP A 134 19.89 12.02 -1.23
CA ASP A 134 20.88 12.99 -1.72
C ASP A 134 21.30 13.96 -0.59
N GLU A 135 22.51 13.78 -0.08
CA GLU A 135 23.14 14.61 0.96
C GLU A 135 23.10 16.11 0.61
N SER A 136 23.17 16.46 -0.67
CA SER A 136 23.14 17.85 -1.14
C SER A 136 21.78 18.50 -0.92
N ARG A 137 20.69 17.74 -1.06
CA ARG A 137 19.32 18.21 -0.82
C ARG A 137 19.02 18.29 0.66
N VAL A 138 19.52 17.32 1.43
CA VAL A 138 19.46 17.37 2.90
C VAL A 138 20.12 18.65 3.38
N ASP A 139 21.35 18.95 2.98
CA ASP A 139 22.05 20.19 3.35
C ASP A 139 21.25 21.46 3.01
N ARG A 140 20.58 21.52 1.84
CA ARG A 140 19.68 22.63 1.49
C ARG A 140 18.49 22.76 2.45
N ILE A 141 17.83 21.65 2.78
CA ILE A 141 16.68 21.62 3.70
C ILE A 141 17.15 21.99 5.11
N LEU A 142 18.28 21.45 5.55
CA LEU A 142 18.89 21.77 6.84
C LEU A 142 19.15 23.27 6.97
N LYS A 143 19.77 23.89 5.95
CA LYS A 143 20.00 25.35 5.93
C LYS A 143 18.71 26.15 6.04
N LEU A 144 17.63 25.70 5.40
CA LEU A 144 16.34 26.38 5.41
C LEU A 144 15.65 26.27 6.79
N VAL A 145 15.75 25.12 7.44
CA VAL A 145 15.11 24.87 8.74
C VAL A 145 15.92 25.47 9.90
N VAL A 146 17.26 25.50 9.80
CA VAL A 146 18.16 26.07 10.82
C VAL A 146 18.11 27.61 10.87
N ASN A 147 17.81 28.26 9.74
CA ASN A 147 17.70 29.72 9.62
C ASN A 147 16.30 30.28 9.88
N ARG A 148 15.36 29.42 10.30
CA ARG A 148 14.03 29.80 10.79
C ARG A 148 14.07 30.07 12.30
#